data_AF-A0A350HBE8-F1
#
_entry.id   AF-A0A350HBE8-F1
#
_cell.length_a   1.000
_cell.length_b   1.000
_cell.length_c   1.000
_cell.angle_alpha   90.00
_cell.angle_beta   90.00
_cell.angle_gamma   90.00
#
_symmetry.space_group_name_H-M   'P 1'
#
loop_
_entity.id
_entity.type
_entity.pdbx_description
1 polymer ?
#
loop_
_entity_poly.entity_id
_entity_poly.type
_entity_poly.pdbx_seq_one_letter_code
_entity_poly.pdbx_strand_id
1 'polypeptide(L)'
;MKKIGEFYKEKILILPVRNLKIVELPAKNGEVFVQKDLFGWKLISGKSIVECSSEEEARYLRVFLDIGIKDIKIPVDLNYLASILQELETLKSKTDEIIEMYLDSVLDKNVKEKVRNEVYMEIVK
;
A
#
# COMPACT_ATOMS: atom_id res chain seq x y z
N MET A 1 -5.92 17.66 -3.16
CA MET A 1 -6.01 16.21 -3.42
C MET A 1 -5.97 15.51 -2.08
N LYS A 2 -6.90 14.58 -1.83
CA LYS A 2 -6.89 13.76 -0.61
C LYS A 2 -5.56 13.02 -0.49
N LYS A 3 -4.95 12.89 0.69
CA LYS A 3 -3.74 12.08 0.91
C LYS A 3 -4.10 10.64 1.26
N ILE A 4 -3.20 9.69 1.00
CA ILE A 4 -3.41 8.28 1.39
C ILE A 4 -3.63 8.13 2.90
N GLY A 5 -2.99 8.97 3.72
CA GLY A 5 -3.21 8.99 5.18
C GLY A 5 -4.60 9.42 5.59
N GLU A 6 -5.18 10.40 4.89
CA GLU A 6 -6.56 10.84 5.12
C GLU A 6 -7.54 9.74 4.70
N PHE A 7 -7.31 9.11 3.54
CA PHE A 7 -8.07 7.92 3.12
C PHE A 7 -8.02 6.82 4.17
N TYR A 8 -6.83 6.52 4.69
CA TYR A 8 -6.63 5.47 5.69
C TYR A 8 -7.38 5.80 6.98
N LYS A 9 -7.27 7.04 7.47
CA LYS A 9 -7.98 7.52 8.65
C LYS A 9 -9.50 7.43 8.47
N GLU A 10 -10.04 7.90 7.35
CA GLU A 10 -11.48 8.00 7.09
C GLU A 10 -12.16 6.68 6.70
N LYS A 11 -11.45 5.74 6.08
CA LYS A 11 -12.05 4.49 5.57
C LYS A 11 -11.68 3.29 6.44
N ILE A 12 -10.50 3.28 7.04
CA ILE A 12 -9.99 2.11 7.75
C ILE A 12 -10.06 2.32 9.26
N LEU A 13 -9.47 3.40 9.77
CA LEU A 13 -9.34 3.60 11.21
C LEU A 13 -10.67 3.97 11.90
N ILE A 14 -11.71 4.34 11.14
CA ILE A 14 -13.07 4.51 11.67
C ILE A 14 -13.76 3.18 11.98
N LEU A 15 -13.28 2.06 11.44
CA LEU A 15 -13.92 0.77 11.63
C LEU A 15 -13.65 0.24 13.04
N PRO A 16 -14.60 -0.48 13.67
CA PRO A 16 -14.37 -1.15 14.94
C PRO A 16 -13.17 -2.10 14.86
N VAL A 17 -12.33 -2.16 15.90
CA VAL A 17 -11.12 -3.00 15.93
C VAL A 17 -11.42 -4.48 15.60
N ARG A 18 -12.58 -5.00 16.03
CA ARG A 18 -13.03 -6.37 15.71
C ARG A 18 -13.25 -6.63 14.21
N ASN A 19 -13.40 -5.59 13.40
CA ASN A 19 -13.58 -5.67 11.95
C ASN A 19 -12.26 -5.44 11.19
N LEU A 20 -11.14 -5.35 11.90
CA LEU A 20 -9.82 -5.11 11.35
C LEU A 20 -8.90 -6.28 11.72
N LYS A 21 -8.09 -6.73 10.77
CA LYS A 21 -6.91 -7.55 11.05
C LYS A 21 -5.65 -6.72 10.85
N ILE A 22 -4.60 -7.02 11.61
CA ILE A 22 -3.28 -6.41 11.45
C ILE A 22 -2.43 -7.36 10.63
N VAL A 23 -1.78 -6.84 9.60
CA VAL A 23 -0.82 -7.55 8.77
C VAL A 23 0.53 -6.87 8.91
N GLU A 24 1.55 -7.62 9.28
CA GLU A 24 2.94 -7.18 9.28
C GLU A 24 3.53 -7.41 7.89
N LEU A 25 3.93 -6.32 7.24
CA LEU A 25 4.54 -6.33 5.92
C LEU A 25 6.07 -6.41 6.02
N PRO A 26 6.72 -7.19 5.14
CA PRO A 26 8.17 -7.21 5.07
C PRO A 26 8.71 -5.85 4.61
N ALA A 27 10.00 -5.61 4.82
CA ALA A 27 10.64 -4.49 4.15
C ALA A 27 10.58 -4.68 2.62
N LYS A 28 10.27 -3.60 1.89
CA LYS A 28 10.29 -3.60 0.43
C LYS A 28 11.68 -3.99 -0.07
N ASN A 29 11.74 -5.02 -0.91
CA ASN A 29 12.98 -5.48 -1.52
C ASN A 29 12.76 -5.73 -3.02
N GLY A 30 13.07 -4.72 -3.83
CA GLY A 30 12.84 -4.76 -5.28
C GLY A 30 11.38 -4.51 -5.65
N GLU A 31 10.97 -5.04 -6.82
CA GLU A 31 9.61 -4.90 -7.33
C GLU A 31 8.61 -5.71 -6.51
N VAL A 32 7.39 -5.18 -6.40
CA VAL A 32 6.28 -5.79 -5.69
C VAL A 32 5.23 -6.23 -6.69
N PHE A 33 4.88 -7.52 -6.67
CA PHE A 33 3.88 -8.08 -7.59
C PHE A 33 2.91 -9.01 -6.87
N VAL A 34 1.67 -9.02 -7.37
CA VAL A 34 0.60 -9.91 -6.93
C VAL A 34 0.60 -11.13 -7.84
N GLN A 35 0.60 -12.32 -7.26
CA GLN A 35 0.59 -13.58 -7.98
C GLN A 35 -0.50 -14.50 -7.43
N LYS A 36 -1.22 -15.18 -8.33
CA LYS A 36 -2.09 -16.30 -7.98
C LYS A 36 -1.36 -17.61 -8.21
N ASP A 37 -1.41 -18.51 -7.25
CA ASP A 37 -0.95 -19.89 -7.40
C ASP A 37 -2.02 -20.90 -6.95
N LEU A 38 -1.64 -22.17 -6.82
CA LEU A 38 -2.54 -23.26 -6.41
C LEU A 38 -3.03 -23.13 -4.96
N PHE A 39 -2.36 -22.34 -4.13
CA PHE A 39 -2.65 -22.18 -2.70
C PHE A 39 -3.31 -20.84 -2.37
N GLY A 40 -3.44 -19.93 -3.33
CA GLY A 40 -4.19 -18.70 -3.17
C GLY A 40 -3.50 -17.50 -3.81
N TRP A 41 -3.67 -16.34 -3.17
CA TRP A 41 -3.07 -15.08 -3.60
C TRP A 41 -1.83 -14.77 -2.78
N LYS A 42 -0.80 -14.27 -3.43
CA LYS A 42 0.48 -13.94 -2.82
C LYS A 42 0.93 -12.56 -3.24
N LEU A 43 1.46 -11.81 -2.29
CA LEU A 43 2.20 -10.58 -2.52
C LEU A 43 3.68 -10.89 -2.38
N ILE A 44 4.44 -10.68 -3.45
CA ILE A 44 5.87 -11.03 -3.50
C ILE A 44 6.69 -9.75 -3.60
N SER A 45 7.72 -9.65 -2.75
CA SER A 45 8.73 -8.58 -2.80
C SER A 45 10.12 -9.19 -2.60
N GLY A 46 10.84 -9.35 -3.71
CA GLY A 46 12.14 -10.02 -3.72
C GLY A 46 12.01 -11.48 -3.28
N LYS A 47 12.56 -11.81 -2.10
CA LYS A 47 12.46 -13.16 -1.49
C LYS A 47 11.32 -13.29 -0.48
N SER A 48 10.67 -12.17 -0.14
CA SER A 48 9.60 -12.14 0.85
C SER A 48 8.25 -12.43 0.19
N ILE A 49 7.44 -13.24 0.84
CA ILE A 49 6.11 -13.64 0.38
C ILE A 49 5.11 -13.37 1.51
N VAL A 50 4.01 -12.70 1.20
CA VAL A 50 2.86 -12.53 2.09
C VAL A 50 1.66 -13.25 1.47
N GLU A 51 1.12 -14.23 2.19
CA GLU A 51 -0.08 -14.94 1.77
C GLU A 51 -1.32 -14.06 2.00
N CYS A 52 -2.22 -14.04 1.02
CA CYS A 52 -3.39 -13.18 0.97
C CYS A 52 -4.64 -14.03 0.75
N SER A 53 -5.75 -13.65 1.40
CA SER A 53 -7.01 -14.41 1.31
C SER A 53 -7.75 -14.16 -0.01
N SER A 54 -7.47 -13.03 -0.66
CA SER A 54 -8.07 -12.65 -1.94
C SER A 54 -7.12 -11.78 -2.77
N GLU A 55 -7.48 -11.52 -4.02
CA GLU A 55 -6.75 -10.60 -4.89
C GLU A 55 -6.79 -9.17 -4.34
N GLU A 56 -7.95 -8.76 -3.84
CA GLU A 56 -8.18 -7.42 -3.29
C GLU A 56 -7.31 -7.17 -2.06
N GLU A 57 -7.14 -8.18 -1.21
CA GLU A 57 -6.20 -8.12 -0.10
C GLU A 57 -4.77 -7.95 -0.61
N ALA A 58 -4.34 -8.76 -1.58
CA ALA A 58 -2.98 -8.66 -2.11
C ALA A 58 -2.71 -7.28 -2.75
N ARG A 59 -3.67 -6.75 -3.51
CA ARG A 59 -3.60 -5.41 -4.14
C ARG A 59 -3.62 -4.29 -3.11
N TYR A 60 -4.44 -4.41 -2.07
CA TYR A 60 -4.46 -3.47 -0.96
C TYR A 60 -3.10 -3.41 -0.26
N LEU A 61 -2.57 -4.56 0.14
CA LEU A 61 -1.29 -4.68 0.83
C LEU A 61 -0.12 -4.20 -0.05
N ARG A 62 -0.18 -4.43 -1.36
CA ARG A 62 0.80 -3.92 -2.32
C ARG A 62 1.00 -2.41 -2.20
N VAL A 63 -0.08 -1.64 -2.13
CA VAL A 63 0.00 -0.17 -2.04
C VAL A 63 0.83 0.27 -0.83
N PHE A 64 0.62 -0.37 0.32
CA PHE A 64 1.30 -0.03 1.56
C PHE A 64 2.74 -0.58 1.62
N LEU A 65 2.98 -1.76 1.07
CA LEU A 65 4.32 -2.32 0.94
C LEU A 65 5.18 -1.46 0.00
N ASP A 66 4.59 -0.97 -1.10
CA ASP A 66 5.29 -0.12 -2.07
C ASP A 66 5.81 1.19 -1.47
N ILE A 67 5.16 1.70 -0.43
CA ILE A 67 5.54 2.92 0.29
C ILE A 67 6.25 2.65 1.63
N GLY A 68 6.54 1.39 1.94
CA GLY A 68 7.35 1.00 3.10
C GLY A 68 6.63 1.00 4.46
N ILE A 69 5.31 0.89 4.50
CA ILE A 69 4.59 0.70 5.76
C ILE A 69 4.76 -0.74 6.24
N LYS A 70 5.09 -0.91 7.53
CA LYS A 70 5.24 -2.23 8.17
C LYS A 70 3.91 -2.77 8.68
N ASP A 71 3.29 -2.08 9.62
CA ASP A 71 2.06 -2.57 10.26
C ASP A 71 0.84 -1.92 9.63
N ILE A 72 0.01 -2.72 8.97
CA ILE A 72 -1.19 -2.22 8.30
C ILE A 72 -2.44 -2.93 8.85
N LYS A 73 -3.43 -2.15 9.26
CA LYS A 73 -4.80 -2.65 9.49
C LYS A 73 -5.52 -2.76 8.16
N ILE A 74 -6.22 -3.88 7.97
CA ILE A 74 -7.04 -4.16 6.80
C ILE A 74 -8.45 -4.62 7.24
N PRO A 75 -9.53 -4.16 6.58
CA PRO A 75 -10.89 -4.64 6.82
C PRO A 75 -11.01 -6.15 6.59
N VAL A 76 -11.72 -6.83 7.50
CA VAL A 76 -12.03 -8.27 7.36
C VAL A 76 -13.14 -8.50 6.34
N ASP A 77 -14.02 -7.51 6.14
CA ASP A 77 -15.06 -7.54 5.12
C ASP A 77 -14.47 -7.33 3.72
N LEU A 78 -14.46 -8.39 2.92
CA LEU A 78 -13.94 -8.38 1.55
C LEU A 78 -14.74 -7.47 0.61
N ASN A 79 -16.05 -7.36 0.80
CA ASN A 79 -16.88 -6.48 -0.05
C ASN A 79 -16.55 -5.02 0.24
N TYR A 80 -16.39 -4.68 1.52
CA TYR A 80 -15.94 -3.35 1.91
C TYR A 80 -14.54 -3.05 1.35
N LEU A 81 -13.59 -3.98 1.52
CA LEU A 81 -12.24 -3.86 0.99
C LEU A 81 -12.24 -3.61 -0.53
N ALA A 82 -13.00 -4.41 -1.28
CA ALA A 82 -13.15 -4.24 -2.73
C ALA A 82 -13.71 -2.86 -3.10
N SER A 83 -14.71 -2.38 -2.35
CA SER A 83 -15.37 -1.09 -2.62
C SER A 83 -14.44 0.13 -2.47
N ILE A 84 -13.41 0.03 -1.61
CA ILE A 84 -12.48 1.13 -1.35
C ILE A 84 -11.16 1.00 -2.13
N LEU A 85 -10.89 -0.16 -2.72
CA LEU A 85 -9.60 -0.48 -3.35
C LEU A 85 -9.31 0.42 -4.55
N GLN A 86 -10.29 0.63 -5.43
CA GLN A 86 -10.12 1.47 -6.61
C GLN A 86 -9.79 2.92 -6.25
N GLU A 87 -10.40 3.46 -5.19
CA GLU A 87 -10.10 4.80 -4.68
C GLU A 87 -8.65 4.88 -4.18
N LEU A 88 -8.21 3.88 -3.40
CA LEU A 88 -6.84 3.79 -2.87
C LEU A 88 -5.79 3.72 -3.99
N GLU A 89 -5.98 2.84 -4.98
CA GLU A 89 -5.03 2.67 -6.08
C GLU A 89 -4.95 3.91 -6.96
N THR A 90 -6.10 4.53 -7.24
CA THR A 90 -6.16 5.80 -7.97
C THR A 90 -5.40 6.90 -7.24
N LEU A 91 -5.55 6.94 -5.91
CA LEU A 91 -4.88 7.90 -5.06
C LEU A 91 -3.37 7.69 -5.06
N LYS A 92 -2.92 6.43 -5.00
CA LYS A 92 -1.51 6.06 -5.13
C LYS A 92 -0.93 6.47 -6.47
N SER A 93 -1.57 6.08 -7.58
CA SER A 93 -1.10 6.41 -8.94
C SER A 93 -0.92 7.91 -9.12
N LYS A 94 -1.95 8.69 -8.80
CA LYS A 94 -1.88 10.15 -8.94
C LYS A 94 -0.82 10.77 -8.04
N THR A 95 -0.60 10.22 -6.83
CA THR A 95 0.47 10.69 -5.94
C THR A 95 1.83 10.39 -6.52
N ASP A 96 2.05 9.18 -7.06
CA ASP A 96 3.29 8.81 -7.73
C ASP A 96 3.56 9.65 -8.98
N GLU A 97 2.53 9.94 -9.79
CA GLU A 97 2.63 10.80 -10.97
C GLU A 97 3.10 12.21 -10.60
N ILE A 98 2.50 12.79 -9.55
CA ILE A 98 2.91 14.10 -9.04
C ILE A 98 4.35 14.05 -8.55
N ILE A 99 4.70 13.03 -7.76
CA ILE A 99 6.06 12.89 -7.25
C ILE A 99 7.06 12.76 -8.41
N GLU A 100 6.77 11.92 -9.40
CA GLU A 100 7.68 11.74 -10.54
C GLU A 100 7.82 13.01 -11.37
N MET A 101 6.73 13.76 -11.60
CA MET A 101 6.77 15.05 -12.29
C MET A 101 7.71 16.05 -11.58
N TYR A 102 7.72 16.09 -10.25
CA TYR A 102 8.63 16.96 -9.50
C TYR A 102 10.05 16.41 -9.40
N LEU A 103 10.22 15.09 -9.45
CA LEU A 103 11.52 14.42 -9.32
C LEU A 103 12.17 14.09 -10.66
N ASP A 104 11.55 14.40 -11.81
CA ASP A 104 12.07 14.05 -13.13
C ASP A 104 13.48 14.61 -13.37
N SER A 105 13.71 15.87 -12.92
CA SER A 105 15.01 16.53 -12.98
C SER A 105 16.04 16.04 -11.96
N VAL A 106 15.65 15.22 -10.98
CA VAL A 106 16.52 14.71 -9.92
C VAL A 106 17.20 13.42 -10.38
N LEU A 107 18.48 13.47 -10.75
CA LEU A 107 19.17 12.29 -11.27
C LEU A 107 19.55 11.25 -10.18
N ASP A 108 19.67 11.67 -8.93
CA ASP A 108 20.03 10.79 -7.82
C ASP A 108 18.84 9.96 -7.34
N LYS A 109 18.91 8.64 -7.56
CA LYS A 109 17.89 7.67 -7.16
C LYS A 109 17.65 7.66 -5.65
N ASN A 110 18.69 7.80 -4.84
CA ASN A 110 18.55 7.80 -3.37
C ASN A 110 17.78 9.04 -2.91
N VAL A 111 18.00 10.18 -3.55
CA VAL A 111 17.24 11.41 -3.27
C VAL A 111 15.78 11.24 -3.68
N LYS A 112 15.51 10.63 -4.85
CA LYS A 112 14.13 10.33 -5.27
C LYS A 112 13.40 9.44 -4.26
N GLU A 113 14.04 8.36 -3.82
CA GLU A 113 13.48 7.43 -2.84
C GLU A 113 13.26 8.09 -1.49
N LYS A 114 14.20 8.93 -1.03
CA LYS A 114 14.04 9.66 0.22
C LYS A 114 12.84 10.61 0.19
N VAL A 115 12.67 11.40 -0.88
CA VAL A 115 11.53 12.32 -1.03
C VAL A 115 10.21 11.55 -1.09
N ARG A 116 10.16 10.44 -1.85
CA ARG A 116 8.99 9.55 -1.89
C ARG A 116 8.63 9.08 -0.48
N ASN A 117 9.61 8.57 0.26
CA ASN A 117 9.40 8.09 1.62
C ASN A 117 8.92 9.22 2.55
N GLU A 118 9.46 10.43 2.45
CA GLU A 118 9.01 11.57 3.27
C GLU A 118 7.54 11.94 2.99
N VAL A 119 7.14 11.99 1.72
CA VAL A 119 5.73 12.26 1.33
C VAL A 119 4.79 11.21 1.90
N TYR A 120 5.20 9.94 1.88
CA TYR A 120 4.39 8.84 2.39
C TYR A 120 4.48 8.66 3.92
N MET A 121 5.57 9.05 4.59
CA MET A 121 5.70 8.92 6.05
C MET A 121 4.83 9.90 6.83
N GLU A 122 4.37 11.00 6.20
CA GLU A 122 3.31 11.84 6.78
C GLU A 122 2.00 11.07 7.03
N ILE A 123 1.79 9.93 6.37
CA ILE A 123 0.60 9.07 6.50
C ILE A 123 0.56 8.34 7.86
N VAL A 124 1.73 7.99 8.39
CA VAL A 124 1.89 7.16 9.61
C VAL A 124 1.92 8.03 10.87
N LYS A 125 2.12 9.34 10.73
CA LYS A 125 2.05 10.31 11.83
C LYS A 125 0.61 10.75 12.11
#